data_AF-A0A2H0ULB5-F1
#
_entry.id   AF-A0A2H0ULB5-F1
#
_cell.length_a   1.000
_cell.length_b   1.000
_cell.length_c   1.000
_cell.angle_alpha   90.00
_cell.angle_beta   90.00
_cell.angle_gamma   90.00
#
_symmetry.space_group_name_H-M   'P 1'
#
loop_
_entity.id
_entity.type
_entity.pdbx_description
1 polymer ?
#
loop_
_entity_poly.entity_id
_entity_poly.type
_entity_poly.pdbx_seq_one_letter_code
_entity_poly.pdbx_strand_id
1 'polypeptide(L)' 'MQSIIQFHISKGVRQYVAEGANLPIVTQGKTMDELLKNIHEAVTLHLQDENLADLGLAPKPSVLVNMELPALTDA' A
#
# COMPACT_ATOMS: atom_id res chain seq x y z
N MET A 1 1.48 16.70 9.80
CA MET A 1 1.86 15.26 9.82
C MET A 1 0.80 14.50 9.06
N GLN A 2 1.21 13.55 8.21
CA GLN A 2 0.34 12.77 7.36
C GLN A 2 -0.34 11.67 8.18
N SER A 3 -1.67 11.62 8.16
CA SER A 3 -2.44 10.60 8.87
C SER A 3 -2.72 9.35 8.03
N ILE A 4 -2.33 9.36 6.76
CA ILE A 4 -2.63 8.31 5.79
C ILE A 4 -1.34 7.86 5.12
N ILE A 5 -1.10 6.56 5.12
CA ILE A 5 -0.13 5.88 4.26
C ILE A 5 -0.92 5.38 3.04
N GLN A 6 -0.60 5.90 1.86
CA GLN A 6 -1.37 5.64 0.66
C GLN A 6 -0.67 4.61 -0.21
N PHE A 7 -1.44 3.65 -0.73
CA PHE A 7 -0.99 2.66 -1.69
C PHE A 7 -1.84 2.70 -2.96
N HIS A 8 -1.21 2.43 -4.10
CA HIS A 8 -1.86 2.21 -5.39
C HIS A 8 -1.75 0.73 -5.74
N ILE A 9 -2.89 0.10 -6.01
CA ILE A 9 -2.97 -1.30 -6.42
C ILE A 9 -3.17 -1.36 -7.93
N SER A 10 -2.31 -2.12 -8.60
CA SER A 10 -2.47 -2.50 -10.00
C SER A 10 -2.56 -4.01 -10.14
N LYS A 11 -3.32 -4.48 -11.15
CA LYS A 11 -3.38 -5.89 -11.50
C LYS A 11 -2.33 -6.19 -12.57
N GLY A 12 -1.26 -6.86 -12.17
CA GLY A 12 -0.27 -7.40 -13.11
C GLY A 12 -0.74 -8.67 -13.80
N VAL A 13 0.12 -9.25 -14.65
CA VAL A 13 -0.20 -10.47 -15.43
C VAL A 13 -0.48 -11.68 -14.53
N ARG A 14 0.20 -11.79 -13.39
CA ARG A 14 0.14 -12.97 -12.50
C ARG A 14 -0.35 -12.69 -11.08
N GLN A 15 -0.27 -11.44 -10.64
CA GLN A 15 -0.49 -11.05 -9.26
C GLN A 15 -0.90 -9.58 -9.19
N TYR A 16 -1.53 -9.20 -8.08
CA TYR A 16 -1.71 -7.81 -7.72
C TYR A 16 -0.41 -7.26 -7.15
N VAL A 17 -0.13 -6.00 -7.45
CA VAL A 17 1.02 -5.25 -6.92
C VAL A 17 0.49 -4.01 -6.23
N ALA A 18 1.01 -3.73 -5.03
CA ALA A 18 0.71 -2.51 -4.29
C ALA A 18 1.99 -1.69 -4.10
N GLU A 19 1.92 -0.42 -4.48
CA GLU A 19 3.03 0.52 -4.42
C GLU A 19 2.68 1.68 -3.49
N GLY A 20 3.55 1.96 -2.52
CA GLY A 20 3.39 3.08 -1.59
C GLY A 20 3.61 4.42 -2.30
N ALA A 21 2.64 5.32 -2.16
CA ALA A 21 2.70 6.66 -2.77
C ALA A 21 3.58 7.62 -1.97
N ASN A 22 3.62 7.43 -0.66
CA ASN A 22 4.33 8.29 0.29
C ASN A 22 5.32 7.54 1.18
N LEU A 23 5.50 6.24 0.96
CA LEU A 23 6.53 5.41 1.58
C LEU A 23 7.16 4.50 0.52
N PRO A 24 8.47 4.23 0.59
CA PRO A 24 9.19 3.38 -0.35
C PRO A 24 8.92 1.89 -0.08
N ILE A 25 7.64 1.48 -0.12
CA ILE A 25 7.18 0.11 0.13
C ILE A 25 6.53 -0.41 -1.14
N VAL A 26 6.96 -1.59 -1.59
CA VAL A 26 6.33 -2.33 -2.68
C VAL A 26 6.05 -3.75 -2.20
N THR A 27 4.86 -4.24 -2.47
CA THR A 27 4.48 -5.63 -2.16
C THR A 27 3.53 -6.19 -3.20
N GLN A 28 3.27 -7.49 -3.14
CA GLN A 28 2.50 -8.22 -4.14
C GLN A 28 1.71 -9.36 -3.50
N GLY A 29 0.64 -9.81 -4.14
CA GLY A 29 -0.19 -10.94 -3.69
C GLY A 29 -0.99 -11.56 -4.83
N LYS A 30 -1.23 -12.87 -4.78
CA LYS A 30 -2.02 -13.58 -5.79
C LYS A 30 -3.51 -13.27 -5.67
N THR A 31 -3.98 -12.99 -4.46
CA THR A 31 -5.35 -12.53 -4.16
C THR A 31 -5.33 -11.15 -3.52
N MET A 32 -6.49 -10.49 -3.50
CA MET A 32 -6.64 -9.20 -2.80
C MET A 32 -6.39 -9.35 -1.30
N ASP A 33 -6.94 -10.40 -0.67
CA ASP A 33 -6.74 -10.64 0.77
C ASP A 33 -5.26 -10.89 1.12
N GLU A 34 -4.54 -11.65 0.29
CA GLU A 34 -3.10 -11.86 0.44
C GLU A 34 -2.35 -10.52 0.29
N LEU A 35 -2.69 -9.72 -0.70
CA LEU A 35 -2.08 -8.40 -0.91
C LEU A 35 -2.30 -7.49 0.30
N LEU A 36 -3.52 -7.40 0.83
CA LEU A 36 -3.84 -6.56 1.98
C LEU A 36 -3.08 -7.00 3.24
N LYS A 37 -2.96 -8.32 3.46
CA LYS A 37 -2.11 -8.87 4.53
C LYS A 37 -0.65 -8.45 4.34
N ASN A 38 -0.12 -8.61 3.12
CA ASN A 38 1.27 -8.29 2.82
C ASN A 38 1.55 -6.77 2.94
N ILE A 39 0.58 -5.90 2.60
CA ILE A 39 0.69 -4.44 2.84
C ILE A 39 0.81 -4.17 4.35
N HIS A 40 -0.07 -4.76 5.16
CA HIS A 40 -0.04 -4.56 6.60
C HIS A 40 1.29 -5.02 7.22
N GLU A 41 1.77 -6.20 6.84
CA GLU A 41 3.06 -6.73 7.32
C GLU A 41 4.23 -5.85 6.86
N ALA A 42 4.26 -5.42 5.60
CA ALA A 42 5.32 -4.56 5.07
C ALA A 42 5.35 -3.18 5.73
N VAL A 43 4.19 -2.55 5.97
CA VAL A 43 4.09 -1.28 6.70
C VAL A 43 4.55 -1.46 8.15
N THR A 44 4.10 -2.52 8.81
CA THR A 44 4.51 -2.81 10.20
C THR A 44 6.02 -3.00 10.30
N LEU A 45 6.60 -3.78 9.39
CA LEU A 45 8.04 -4.03 9.33
C LEU A 45 8.84 -2.76 9.03
N HIS A 46 8.36 -1.93 8.10
CA HIS A 46 9.01 -0.67 7.75
C HIS A 46 9.02 0.32 8.91
N LEU A 47 7.97 0.36 9.73
CA LEU A 47 7.83 1.33 10.82
C LEU A 47 8.38 0.86 12.17
N GLN A 48 8.76 -0.43 12.31
CA GLN A 48 9.05 -1.04 13.61
C GLN A 48 10.14 -0.31 14.42
N ASP A 49 11.19 0.17 13.73
CA ASP A 49 12.35 0.81 14.35
C ASP A 49 12.49 2.29 13.91
N GLU A 50 11.43 2.84 13.31
CA GLU A 50 11.40 4.21 12.78
C GLU A 50 10.71 5.19 13.73
N ASN A 51 11.17 6.44 13.74
CA ASN A 51 10.45 7.52 14.36
C ASN A 51 9.45 8.12 13.35
N LEU A 52 8.16 7.90 13.61
CA LEU A 52 7.08 8.38 12.72
C LEU A 52 7.15 9.88 12.44
N ALA A 53 7.61 10.70 13.39
CA ALA A 53 7.72 12.14 13.19
C ALA A 53 8.79 12.50 12.15
N ASP A 54 9.88 11.73 12.06
CA ASP A 54 10.97 11.93 11.09
C ASP A 54 10.51 11.56 9.67
N LEU A 55 9.56 10.63 9.56
CA LEU A 55 8.86 10.28 8.33
C LEU A 55 7.67 11.22 8.02
N GLY A 56 7.41 12.22 8.88
CA GLY A 56 6.29 13.15 8.74
C GLY A 56 4.92 12.53 8.97
N LEU A 57 4.83 11.33 9.58
CA LEU A 57 3.61 10.56 9.83
C LEU A 57 2.99 10.89 11.20
N ALA A 58 1.66 10.80 11.28
CA ALA A 58 0.92 10.88 12.54
C ALA A 58 1.28 9.68 13.47
N PRO A 59 1.09 9.77 14.80
CA PRO A 59 1.40 8.67 15.72
C PRO A 59 0.62 7.36 15.47
N LYS A 60 -0.52 7.46 14.80
CA LYS A 60 -1.38 6.33 14.43
C LYS A 60 -1.93 6.57 13.01
N PRO A 61 -1.11 6.40 11.97
CA PRO A 61 -1.58 6.58 10.61
C PRO A 61 -2.47 5.39 10.22
N SER A 62 -3.44 5.64 9.34
CA SER A 62 -4.20 4.57 8.67
C SER A 62 -3.58 4.25 7.31
N VAL A 63 -3.82 3.04 6.82
CA VAL A 63 -3.48 2.66 5.45
C VAL A 63 -4.70 2.85 4.56
N LEU A 64 -4.54 3.59 3.47
CA LEU A 64 -5.54 3.74 2.41
C LEU A 64 -5.01 3.10 1.13
N VAL A 65 -5.83 2.27 0.51
CA VAL A 65 -5.52 1.58 -0.75
C VAL A 65 -6.50 2.00 -1.82
N ASN A 66 -5.96 2.48 -2.95
CA ASN A 66 -6.73 2.75 -4.16
C ASN A 66 -6.44 1.66 -5.17
N MET A 67 -7.49 1.08 -5.77
CA MET A 67 -7.34 0.16 -6.90
C MET A 67 -8.04 0.77 -8.12
N GLU A 68 -7.28 0.92 -9.19
CA GLU A 68 -7.86 1.27 -10.48
C GLU A 68 -8.34 0.01 -11.21
N LEU A 69 -9.56 0.07 -11.72
CA LEU A 69 -10.05 -0.95 -12.63
C LEU A 69 -9.49 -0.69 -14.03
N PRO A 70 -9.29 -1.74 -14.85
CA PRO A 70 -8.96 -1.56 -16.26
C PRO A 70 -9.97 -0.64 -16.95
N ALA A 71 -9.51 0.10 -17.97
CA ALA A 71 -10.37 0.96 -18.77
C ALA A 71 -11.60 0.19 -19.24
N LEU A 72 -12.78 0.82 -19.11
CA LEU A 72 -14.01 0.30 -19.71
C LEU A 72 -13.80 0.33 -21.23
N THR A 73 -13.59 -0.83 -21.84
CA THR A 73 -13.60 -0.92 -23.30
C THR A 73 -15.05 -0.94 -23.76
N ASP A 74 -15.45 -0.01 -24.62
CA ASP A 74 -16.68 -0.13 -25.38
C ASP A 74 -16.53 -1.37 -26.29
N ALA A 75 -17.29 -2.42 -25.98
CA ALA A 75 -17.34 -3.65 -26.78
C ALA A 75 -18.18 -3.44 -28.04
#